data_AF-A0A6N2KYA6-F1
#
_entry.id   AF-A0A6N2KYA6-F1
#
_cell.length_a   1.000
_cell.length_b   1.000
_cell.length_c   1.000
_cell.angle_alpha   90.00
_cell.angle_beta   90.00
_cell.angle_gamma   90.00
#
_symmetry.space_group_name_H-M   'P 1'
#
loop_
_entity.id
_entity.type
_entity.pdbx_description
1 polymer ?
#
loop_
_entity_poly.entity_id
_entity_poly.type
_entity_poly.pdbx_seq_one_letter_code
_entity_poly.pdbx_strand_id
1 'polypeptide(L)'
;MAYTATTTNHIPFSLPLSKLSPPHNHYRHFKVSILTPTRIPTLRIQATGDRLGEFGARDPFPAEIESAFGEKVLGNGDTEHKILIPTVSALSLSQQECTPISPLQDPMSKDDAQKLLKKVLGWRILDEEVGLKLQCLWKLRDFKCGVELVNRIYKATESCGHFPNVHLEQNQVRAELWTESLGGLSMTDFIVAAKIDEIKTSDLVPRKRAWA
;
A
#
# COMPACT_ATOMS: atom_id res chain seq x y z
N MET A 1 -56.75 -4.42 57.19
CA MET A 1 -55.89 -3.62 58.08
C MET A 1 -54.71 -4.48 58.48
N ALA A 2 -53.52 -4.17 57.96
CA ALA A 2 -52.19 -4.38 58.57
C ALA A 2 -51.14 -4.09 57.50
N TYR A 3 -50.54 -2.91 57.61
CA TYR A 3 -49.39 -2.47 56.82
C TYR A 3 -48.14 -3.14 57.35
N THR A 4 -47.25 -3.62 56.48
CA THR A 4 -45.83 -3.81 56.81
C THR A 4 -44.97 -3.32 55.64
N ALA A 5 -43.82 -2.81 56.02
CA ALA A 5 -43.07 -1.76 55.36
C ALA A 5 -41.87 -2.29 54.56
N THR A 6 -41.56 -1.54 53.50
CA THR A 6 -40.23 -1.14 53.00
C THR A 6 -39.05 -2.09 53.14
N THR A 7 -38.37 -2.39 52.03
CA THR A 7 -36.92 -2.14 51.87
C THR A 7 -36.57 -2.12 50.38
N THR A 8 -36.13 -0.95 49.93
CA THR A 8 -35.59 -0.69 48.59
C THR A 8 -34.08 -0.93 48.68
N ASN A 9 -33.52 -1.79 47.82
CA ASN A 9 -32.07 -1.98 47.75
C ASN A 9 -31.51 -1.06 46.66
N HIS A 10 -31.04 0.11 47.09
CA HIS A 10 -30.16 0.95 46.28
C HIS A 10 -28.77 0.32 46.24
N ILE A 11 -28.32 -0.06 45.05
CA ILE A 11 -26.93 -0.43 44.79
C ILE A 11 -26.18 0.86 44.45
N PRO A 12 -25.23 1.33 45.26
CA PRO A 12 -24.40 2.46 44.90
C PRO A 12 -23.36 2.03 43.86
N PHE A 13 -23.50 2.56 42.65
CA PHE A 13 -22.42 2.68 41.67
C PHE A 13 -21.24 3.41 42.31
N SER A 14 -20.09 2.76 42.36
CA SER A 14 -18.80 3.44 42.56
C SER A 14 -17.75 2.76 41.68
N LEU A 15 -17.43 3.43 40.58
CA LEU A 15 -16.32 3.08 39.68
C LEU A 15 -15.01 3.52 40.36
N PRO A 16 -13.98 2.65 40.47
CA PRO A 16 -12.67 3.11 40.87
C PRO A 16 -12.00 3.85 39.71
N LEU A 17 -11.75 5.15 39.90
CA LEU A 17 -10.91 5.96 39.02
C LEU A 17 -9.47 5.42 39.07
N SER A 18 -9.06 4.65 38.08
CA SER A 18 -7.65 4.29 37.85
C SER A 18 -6.91 5.50 37.29
N LYS A 19 -6.10 6.15 38.14
CA LYS A 19 -5.17 7.21 37.74
C LYS A 19 -4.12 6.62 36.79
N LEU A 20 -4.19 6.95 35.51
CA LEU A 20 -3.13 6.71 34.52
C LEU A 20 -1.99 7.71 34.77
N SER A 21 -0.85 7.21 35.24
CA SER A 21 0.43 7.92 35.24
C SER A 21 1.00 7.98 33.82
N PRO A 22 1.71 9.07 33.44
CA PRO A 22 2.32 9.17 32.13
C PRO A 22 3.47 8.16 31.96
N PRO A 23 3.72 7.65 30.74
CA PRO A 23 4.78 6.68 30.51
C PRO A 23 6.15 7.32 30.74
N HIS A 24 6.89 6.77 31.70
CA HIS A 24 8.31 7.05 31.90
C HIS A 24 9.11 6.55 30.69
N ASN A 25 9.72 7.49 29.98
CA ASN A 25 10.78 7.25 29.01
C ASN A 25 11.97 6.56 29.69
N HIS A 26 12.14 5.25 29.47
CA HIS A 26 13.41 4.58 29.74
C HIS A 26 14.35 4.79 28.56
N TYR A 27 14.94 5.98 28.46
CA TYR A 27 16.20 6.13 27.74
C TYR A 27 17.29 5.44 28.56
N ARG A 28 17.76 4.29 28.06
CA ARG A 28 19.01 3.68 28.53
C ARG A 28 20.14 4.65 28.18
N HIS A 29 20.65 5.35 29.20
CA HIS A 29 21.92 6.04 29.11
C HIS A 29 23.04 5.01 28.93
N PHE A 30 23.46 4.77 27.68
CA PHE A 30 24.81 4.29 27.45
C PHE A 30 25.76 5.46 27.72
N LYS A 31 26.44 5.40 28.87
CA LYS A 31 27.63 6.23 29.11
C LYS A 31 28.70 5.76 28.12
N VAL A 32 28.85 6.47 27.01
CA VAL A 32 30.07 6.39 26.20
C VAL A 32 31.05 7.39 26.80
N SER A 33 32.12 6.85 27.36
CA SER A 33 33.25 7.59 27.90
C SER A 33 33.79 8.56 26.85
N ILE A 34 33.92 9.83 27.22
CA ILE A 34 34.55 10.87 26.39
C ILE A 34 36.03 10.46 26.23
N LEU A 35 36.38 9.90 25.07
CA LEU A 35 37.76 9.82 24.63
C LEU A 35 38.04 11.09 23.84
N THR A 36 39.02 11.84 24.34
CA THR A 36 39.58 13.05 23.75
C THR A 36 39.88 12.86 22.25
N PRO A 37 39.65 13.86 21.39
CA PRO A 37 39.96 13.76 19.98
C PRO A 37 41.48 13.62 19.79
N THR A 38 41.91 12.43 19.42
CA THR A 38 43.27 12.22 18.91
C THR A 38 43.32 12.87 17.53
N ARG A 39 44.26 13.81 17.35
CA ARG A 39 44.50 14.47 16.06
C ARG A 39 44.67 13.42 14.97
N ILE A 40 43.76 13.39 14.00
CA ILE A 40 43.95 12.64 12.75
C ILE A 40 44.94 13.48 11.92
N PRO A 41 46.06 12.91 11.44
CA PRO A 41 46.98 13.65 10.60
C PRO A 41 46.31 13.96 9.27
N THR A 42 46.42 15.21 8.82
CA THR A 42 45.99 15.67 7.50
C THR A 42 46.74 14.87 6.44
N LEU A 43 46.09 13.84 5.86
CA LEU A 43 46.61 13.15 4.69
C LEU A 43 46.43 14.07 3.49
N ARG A 44 47.46 14.88 3.24
CA ARG A 44 47.61 15.63 2.00
C ARG A 44 47.92 14.62 0.91
N ILE A 45 46.92 14.22 0.15
CA ILE A 45 47.13 13.41 -1.06
C ILE A 45 47.93 14.30 -2.02
N GLN A 46 49.22 14.04 -2.11
CA GLN A 46 50.09 14.64 -3.10
C GLN A 46 49.74 13.96 -4.43
N ALA A 47 49.02 14.68 -5.30
CA ALA A 47 48.66 14.21 -6.63
C ALA A 47 49.95 13.94 -7.43
N THR A 48 50.37 12.67 -7.45
CA THR A 48 51.42 12.21 -8.34
C THR A 48 50.82 12.05 -9.72
N GLY A 49 51.29 12.88 -10.66
CA GLY A 49 51.39 12.57 -12.08
C GLY A 49 50.16 11.93 -12.73
N ASP A 50 49.36 12.80 -13.33
CA ASP A 50 48.34 12.53 -14.34
C ASP A 50 48.77 11.46 -15.37
N ARG A 51 48.42 10.19 -15.12
CA ARG A 51 48.67 9.06 -16.05
C ARG A 51 47.40 8.31 -16.47
N LEU A 52 46.23 8.81 -16.11
CA LEU A 52 44.94 8.24 -16.48
C LEU A 52 44.06 9.39 -16.96
N GLY A 53 44.29 9.78 -18.21
CA GLY A 53 43.64 10.92 -18.86
C GLY A 53 42.14 10.94 -18.64
N GLU A 54 41.67 12.10 -18.16
CA GLU A 54 40.39 12.76 -18.45
C GLU A 54 39.22 11.83 -18.86
N PHE A 55 38.96 10.78 -18.07
CA PHE A 55 37.89 9.85 -18.38
C PHE A 55 36.55 10.43 -17.90
N GLY A 56 35.93 11.25 -18.74
CA GLY A 56 34.48 11.49 -18.74
C GLY A 56 33.95 12.57 -17.80
N ALA A 57 34.78 13.36 -17.12
CA ALA A 57 34.32 14.56 -16.45
C ALA A 57 34.27 15.70 -17.46
N ARG A 58 33.09 16.26 -17.69
CA ARG A 58 32.92 17.48 -18.47
C ARG A 58 33.63 18.64 -17.74
N ASP A 59 34.34 19.47 -18.48
CA ASP A 59 34.88 20.73 -17.96
C ASP A 59 33.77 21.60 -17.35
N PRO A 60 33.97 22.10 -16.11
CA PRO A 60 33.04 23.04 -15.50
C PRO A 60 32.96 24.33 -16.31
N PHE A 61 31.76 24.90 -16.43
CA PHE A 61 31.60 26.21 -17.04
C PHE A 61 32.19 27.33 -16.16
N PRO A 62 32.60 28.48 -16.74
CA PRO A 62 33.09 29.62 -15.96
C PRO A 62 32.14 30.06 -14.83
N ALA A 63 30.82 30.07 -15.10
CA ALA A 63 29.80 30.39 -14.11
C ALA A 63 29.67 29.34 -12.97
N GLU A 64 29.99 28.07 -13.23
CA GLU A 64 29.99 27.00 -12.21
C GLU A 64 31.18 27.14 -11.27
N ILE A 65 32.34 27.55 -11.80
CA ILE A 65 33.55 27.86 -11.02
C ILE A 65 33.30 29.10 -10.16
N GLU A 66 32.74 30.17 -10.73
CA GLU A 66 32.43 31.42 -10.00
C GLU A 66 31.42 31.21 -8.87
N SER A 67 30.43 30.33 -9.08
CA SER A 67 29.40 30.05 -8.07
C SER A 67 29.85 29.08 -6.97
N ALA A 68 31.03 28.48 -7.11
CA ALA A 68 31.51 27.38 -6.27
C ALA A 68 30.49 26.24 -6.16
N PHE A 69 29.78 25.94 -7.27
CA PHE A 69 28.67 24.98 -7.28
C PHE A 69 29.08 23.61 -6.71
N GLY A 70 30.25 23.10 -7.11
CA GLY A 70 30.77 21.81 -6.63
C GLY A 70 31.11 21.77 -5.13
N GLU A 71 31.44 22.91 -4.50
CA GLU A 71 31.77 22.98 -3.08
C GLU A 71 30.53 23.21 -2.20
N LYS A 72 29.49 23.87 -2.73
CA LYS A 72 28.21 24.06 -2.01
C LYS A 72 27.33 22.81 -2.00
N VAL A 73 27.65 21.81 -2.82
CA VAL A 73 27.00 20.50 -2.82
C VAL A 73 27.86 19.49 -2.04
N LEU A 74 28.40 19.90 -0.89
CA LEU A 74 28.68 18.93 0.16
C LEU A 74 27.32 18.43 0.63
N GLY A 75 26.84 17.33 0.03
CA GLY A 75 25.64 16.64 0.49
C GLY A 75 25.69 16.57 2.01
N ASN A 76 24.58 16.94 2.66
CA ASN A 76 24.52 17.02 4.12
C ASN A 76 25.08 15.71 4.69
N GLY A 77 26.23 15.74 5.39
CA GLY A 77 26.96 14.53 5.80
C GLY A 77 26.13 13.60 6.69
N ASP A 78 25.06 14.14 7.26
CA ASP A 78 24.05 13.46 8.07
C ASP A 78 22.83 12.99 7.26
N THR A 79 22.92 12.90 5.92
CA THR A 79 21.87 12.27 5.12
C THR A 79 22.00 10.76 5.28
N GLU A 80 21.50 10.24 6.41
CA GLU A 80 21.29 8.81 6.55
C GLU A 80 20.30 8.34 5.48
N HIS A 81 20.82 7.72 4.42
CA HIS A 81 20.00 7.04 3.42
C HIS A 81 19.39 5.79 4.05
N LYS A 82 18.28 5.96 4.78
CA LYS A 82 17.47 4.86 5.28
C LYS A 82 16.71 4.24 4.11
N ILE A 83 17.26 3.17 3.55
CA ILE A 83 16.49 2.26 2.70
C ILE A 83 15.49 1.57 3.61
N LEU A 84 14.27 2.09 3.67
CA LEU A 84 13.17 1.46 4.36
C LEU A 84 12.84 0.17 3.61
N ILE A 85 13.32 -0.97 4.12
CA ILE A 85 12.82 -2.27 3.69
C ILE A 85 11.32 -2.26 3.98
N PRO A 86 10.45 -2.45 2.98
CA PRO A 86 9.02 -2.37 3.18
C PRO A 86 8.60 -3.38 4.25
N THR A 87 8.18 -2.90 5.42
CA THR A 87 7.44 -3.70 6.40
C THR A 87 6.21 -4.29 5.70
N VAL A 88 5.68 -5.41 6.17
CA VAL A 88 4.54 -6.19 5.62
C VAL A 88 3.37 -5.34 5.09
N SER A 89 3.14 -4.13 5.61
CA SER A 89 2.18 -3.13 5.13
C SER A 89 2.41 -2.58 3.72
N ALA A 90 3.62 -2.74 3.17
CA ALA A 90 3.99 -2.36 1.81
C ALA A 90 4.01 -3.54 0.83
N LEU A 91 3.55 -4.72 1.26
CA LEU A 91 3.22 -5.81 0.33
C LEU A 91 2.05 -5.39 -0.57
N SER A 92 2.12 -5.79 -1.83
CA SER A 92 1.06 -5.55 -2.81
C SER A 92 -0.26 -6.11 -2.29
N LEU A 93 -1.40 -5.47 -2.58
CA LEU A 93 -2.73 -5.99 -2.19
C LEU A 93 -2.94 -7.44 -2.65
N SER A 94 -2.36 -7.80 -3.79
CA SER A 94 -2.41 -9.15 -4.35
C SER A 94 -1.74 -10.23 -3.48
N GLN A 95 -0.78 -9.84 -2.64
CA GLN A 95 -0.04 -10.73 -1.74
C GLN A 95 -0.71 -10.87 -0.37
N GLN A 96 -1.77 -10.11 -0.10
CA GLN A 96 -2.51 -10.23 1.15
C GLN A 96 -3.40 -11.46 1.14
N GLU A 97 -3.60 -12.03 2.33
CA GLU A 97 -4.51 -13.14 2.56
C GLU A 97 -5.95 -12.64 2.74
N CYS A 98 -6.89 -13.38 2.18
CA CYS A 98 -8.31 -13.07 2.31
C CYS A 98 -8.81 -13.52 3.70
N THR A 99 -9.04 -12.56 4.59
CA THR A 99 -9.57 -12.84 5.93
C THR A 99 -11.09 -13.03 5.89
N PRO A 100 -11.65 -13.98 6.66
CA PRO A 100 -13.10 -14.11 6.81
C PRO A 100 -13.73 -12.80 7.28
N ILE A 101 -14.82 -12.41 6.65
CA ILE A 101 -15.55 -11.18 6.96
C ILE A 101 -16.41 -11.42 8.19
N SER A 102 -16.29 -10.55 9.20
CA SER A 102 -17.16 -10.59 10.38
C SER A 102 -18.54 -10.03 10.01
N PRO A 103 -19.65 -10.67 10.41
CA PRO A 103 -21.00 -10.20 10.11
C PRO A 103 -21.38 -8.88 10.80
N LEU A 104 -20.55 -8.39 11.73
CA LEU A 104 -20.74 -7.13 12.46
C LEU A 104 -19.91 -5.96 11.89
N GLN A 105 -19.17 -6.19 10.80
CA GLN A 105 -18.32 -5.17 10.21
C GLN A 105 -19.14 -4.22 9.32
N ASP A 106 -18.87 -2.93 9.39
CA ASP A 106 -19.50 -1.96 8.48
C ASP A 106 -18.83 -1.97 7.09
N PRO A 107 -19.58 -1.64 6.02
CA PRO A 107 -19.02 -1.41 4.69
C PRO A 107 -17.91 -0.35 4.69
N MET A 108 -16.98 -0.50 3.75
CA MET A 108 -15.91 0.47 3.57
C MET A 108 -16.44 1.84 3.14
N SER A 109 -15.87 2.91 3.70
CA SER A 109 -16.19 4.27 3.31
C SER A 109 -15.78 4.57 1.86
N LYS A 110 -16.48 5.50 1.21
CA LYS A 110 -16.17 5.92 -0.17
C LYS A 110 -14.76 6.50 -0.29
N ASP A 111 -14.32 7.26 0.70
CA ASP A 111 -12.99 7.88 0.71
C ASP A 111 -11.87 6.84 0.80
N ASP A 112 -12.06 5.79 1.62
CA ASP A 112 -11.08 4.71 1.73
C ASP A 112 -11.09 3.83 0.50
N ALA A 113 -12.27 3.54 -0.05
CA ALA A 113 -12.41 2.84 -1.32
C ALA A 113 -11.68 3.58 -2.45
N GLN A 114 -11.80 4.91 -2.52
CA GLN A 114 -11.06 5.73 -3.50
C GLN A 114 -9.54 5.68 -3.31
N LYS A 115 -9.06 5.61 -2.06
CA LYS A 115 -7.62 5.44 -1.78
C LYS A 115 -7.12 4.08 -2.26
N LEU A 116 -7.88 3.01 -2.01
CA LEU A 116 -7.53 1.65 -2.43
C LEU A 116 -7.68 1.43 -3.94
N LEU A 117 -8.61 2.12 -4.59
CA LEU A 117 -8.78 2.08 -6.05
C LEU A 117 -7.48 2.43 -6.78
N LYS A 118 -6.65 3.31 -6.22
CA LYS A 118 -5.33 3.66 -6.80
C LYS A 118 -4.34 2.50 -6.83
N LYS A 119 -4.59 1.43 -6.07
CA LYS A 119 -3.76 0.23 -6.01
C LYS A 119 -4.23 -0.87 -6.95
N VAL A 120 -5.42 -0.76 -7.55
CA VAL A 120 -5.99 -1.75 -8.48
C VAL A 120 -6.29 -1.08 -9.81
N LEU A 121 -5.62 -1.52 -10.88
CA LEU A 121 -5.62 -0.84 -12.16
C LEU A 121 -6.75 -1.35 -13.06
N GLY A 122 -7.51 -0.43 -13.66
CA GLY A 122 -8.61 -0.78 -14.58
C GLY A 122 -9.95 -1.07 -13.89
N TRP A 123 -9.99 -1.00 -12.56
CA TRP A 123 -11.22 -1.04 -11.78
C TRP A 123 -11.83 0.36 -11.64
N ARG A 124 -13.15 0.40 -11.53
CA ARG A 124 -13.93 1.60 -11.19
C ARG A 124 -14.88 1.30 -10.04
N ILE A 125 -15.18 2.31 -9.24
CA ILE A 125 -16.21 2.23 -8.21
C ILE A 125 -17.55 2.63 -8.83
N LEU A 126 -18.56 1.79 -8.66
CA LEU A 126 -19.96 2.11 -8.92
C LEU A 126 -20.65 2.46 -7.62
N ASP A 127 -21.44 3.52 -7.64
CA ASP A 127 -22.26 3.98 -6.54
C ASP A 127 -23.71 3.60 -6.85
N GLU A 128 -24.20 2.51 -6.26
CA GLU A 128 -25.56 2.00 -6.44
C GLU A 128 -26.37 2.17 -5.14
N GLU A 129 -27.70 2.16 -5.24
CA GLU A 129 -28.59 2.32 -4.07
C GLU A 129 -28.36 1.26 -2.98
N VAL A 130 -27.90 0.07 -3.39
CA VAL A 130 -27.65 -1.08 -2.51
C VAL A 130 -26.26 -1.00 -1.85
N GLY A 131 -25.36 -0.16 -2.36
CA GLY A 131 -24.00 0.02 -1.84
C GLY A 131 -22.95 0.23 -2.94
N LEU A 132 -21.71 0.48 -2.51
CA LEU A 132 -20.57 0.61 -3.42
C LEU A 132 -20.19 -0.75 -4.01
N LYS A 133 -19.82 -0.76 -5.29
CA LYS A 133 -19.32 -1.95 -6.00
C LYS A 133 -18.05 -1.64 -6.78
N LEU A 134 -17.21 -2.64 -6.99
CA LEU A 134 -16.05 -2.57 -7.87
C LEU A 134 -16.40 -3.23 -9.20
N GLN A 135 -16.06 -2.57 -10.30
CA GLN A 135 -16.31 -3.09 -11.65
C GLN A 135 -15.07 -2.96 -12.53
N CYS A 136 -14.75 -4.01 -13.27
CA CYS A 136 -13.74 -4.00 -14.32
C CYS A 136 -14.33 -4.52 -15.64
N LEU A 137 -13.84 -4.00 -16.76
CA LEU A 137 -14.29 -4.38 -18.10
C LEU A 137 -13.10 -4.63 -19.02
N TRP A 138 -13.03 -5.83 -19.59
CA TRP A 138 -12.03 -6.23 -20.57
C TRP A 138 -12.66 -6.40 -21.95
N LYS A 139 -12.03 -5.79 -22.97
CA LYS A 139 -12.35 -6.02 -24.38
C LYS A 139 -11.38 -7.04 -24.97
N LEU A 140 -11.93 -8.11 -25.51
CA LEU A 140 -11.19 -9.29 -25.94
C LEU A 140 -11.30 -9.49 -27.46
N ARG A 141 -10.42 -10.32 -28.00
CA ARG A 141 -10.40 -10.62 -29.43
C ARG A 141 -11.63 -11.43 -29.86
N ASP A 142 -11.93 -12.50 -29.13
CA ASP A 142 -12.97 -13.48 -29.46
C ASP A 142 -13.66 -14.01 -28.19
N PHE A 143 -14.87 -14.56 -28.32
CA PHE A 143 -15.59 -15.21 -27.22
C PHE A 143 -14.78 -16.29 -26.50
N LYS A 144 -13.99 -17.09 -27.24
CA LYS A 144 -13.10 -18.11 -26.65
C LYS A 144 -12.02 -17.49 -25.74
N CYS A 145 -11.52 -16.31 -26.08
CA CYS A 145 -10.60 -15.57 -25.21
C CYS A 145 -11.32 -15.09 -23.93
N GLY A 146 -12.62 -14.79 -24.03
CA GLY A 146 -13.50 -14.53 -22.89
C GLY A 146 -13.57 -15.68 -21.90
N VAL A 147 -13.89 -16.88 -22.39
CA VAL A 147 -13.93 -18.10 -21.57
C VAL A 147 -12.57 -18.37 -20.91
N GLU A 148 -11.48 -18.18 -21.65
CA GLU A 148 -10.12 -18.33 -21.11
C GLU A 148 -9.83 -17.32 -19.99
N LEU A 149 -10.21 -16.05 -20.15
CA LEU A 149 -10.05 -15.03 -19.10
C LEU A 149 -10.85 -15.41 -17.85
N VAL A 150 -12.10 -15.84 -18.01
CA VAL A 150 -12.97 -16.27 -16.90
C VAL A 150 -12.30 -17.40 -16.12
N ASN A 151 -11.75 -18.41 -16.79
CA ASN A 151 -11.01 -19.49 -16.14
C ASN A 151 -9.78 -19.01 -15.37
N ARG A 152 -9.03 -18.03 -15.90
CA ARG A 152 -7.89 -17.44 -15.20
C ARG A 152 -8.34 -16.68 -13.94
N ILE A 153 -9.45 -15.94 -14.02
CA ILE A 153 -10.04 -15.24 -12.88
C ILE A 153 -10.45 -16.25 -11.79
N TYR A 154 -11.10 -17.35 -12.14
CA TYR A 154 -11.46 -18.38 -11.16
C TYR A 154 -10.23 -18.96 -10.46
N LYS A 155 -9.15 -19.25 -11.20
CA LYS A 155 -7.90 -19.75 -10.61
C LYS A 155 -7.24 -18.73 -9.67
N ALA A 156 -7.28 -17.45 -10.02
CA ALA A 156 -6.70 -16.39 -9.18
C ALA A 156 -7.48 -16.16 -7.88
N THR A 157 -8.77 -16.47 -7.86
CA THR A 157 -9.66 -16.25 -6.72
C THR A 157 -9.88 -17.47 -5.84
N GLU A 158 -9.49 -18.67 -6.32
CA GLU A 158 -9.57 -19.93 -5.60
C GLU A 158 -8.90 -19.87 -4.22
N SER A 159 -7.71 -19.25 -4.12
CA SER A 159 -7.00 -19.11 -2.83
C SER A 159 -7.77 -18.26 -1.80
N CYS A 160 -8.63 -17.36 -2.27
CA CYS A 160 -9.40 -16.46 -1.44
C CYS A 160 -10.79 -16.97 -1.09
N GLY A 161 -11.33 -17.94 -1.84
CA GLY A 161 -12.70 -18.43 -1.68
C GLY A 161 -13.77 -17.34 -1.89
N HIS A 162 -13.42 -16.21 -2.51
CA HIS A 162 -14.32 -15.09 -2.79
C HIS A 162 -14.32 -14.82 -4.29
N PHE A 163 -15.44 -15.12 -4.95
CA PHE A 163 -15.55 -15.12 -6.40
C PHE A 163 -16.25 -13.85 -6.91
N PRO A 164 -15.70 -13.19 -7.94
CA PRO A 164 -16.38 -12.09 -8.60
C PRO A 164 -17.63 -12.58 -9.34
N ASN A 165 -18.61 -11.69 -9.47
CA ASN A 165 -19.69 -11.86 -10.43
C ASN A 165 -19.15 -11.52 -11.83
N VAL A 166 -19.04 -12.51 -12.71
CA VAL A 166 -18.45 -12.35 -14.04
C VAL A 166 -19.50 -12.52 -15.13
N HIS A 167 -19.65 -11.49 -15.95
CA HIS A 167 -20.55 -11.46 -17.10
C HIS A 167 -19.72 -11.49 -18.39
N LEU A 168 -19.98 -12.49 -19.24
CA LEU A 168 -19.34 -12.63 -20.55
C LEU A 168 -20.36 -12.31 -21.65
N GLU A 169 -20.14 -11.22 -22.38
CA GLU A 169 -21.00 -10.77 -23.47
C GLU A 169 -20.18 -10.67 -24.76
N GLN A 170 -20.43 -11.59 -25.71
CA GLN A 170 -19.73 -11.67 -27.00
C GLN A 170 -18.19 -11.64 -26.87
N ASN A 171 -17.57 -10.48 -27.00
CA ASN A 171 -16.12 -10.29 -26.92
C ASN A 171 -15.72 -9.39 -25.72
N GLN A 172 -16.59 -9.25 -24.72
CA GLN A 172 -16.34 -8.44 -23.53
C GLN A 172 -16.58 -9.27 -22.28
N VAL A 173 -15.69 -9.11 -21.30
CA VAL A 173 -15.85 -9.66 -19.96
C VAL A 173 -15.99 -8.51 -18.99
N ARG A 174 -17.00 -8.56 -18.13
CA ARG A 174 -17.21 -7.64 -17.03
C ARG A 174 -17.11 -8.43 -15.74
N ALA A 175 -16.26 -7.99 -14.82
CA ALA A 175 -16.23 -8.53 -13.46
C ALA A 175 -16.73 -7.47 -12.50
N GLU A 176 -17.55 -7.90 -11.54
CA GLU A 176 -18.07 -7.09 -10.46
C GLU A 176 -17.76 -7.76 -9.12
N LEU A 177 -17.33 -6.95 -8.15
CA LEU A 177 -16.97 -7.39 -6.82
C LEU A 177 -17.70 -6.53 -5.79
N TRP A 178 -18.35 -7.20 -4.85
CA TRP A 178 -18.91 -6.62 -3.65
C TRP A 178 -19.19 -7.73 -2.64
N THR A 179 -19.23 -7.35 -1.37
CA THR A 179 -19.60 -8.26 -0.30
C THR A 179 -21.09 -8.09 0.02
N GLU A 180 -21.92 -9.04 -0.44
CA GLU A 180 -23.37 -9.02 -0.20
C GLU A 180 -23.73 -9.02 1.29
N SER A 181 -22.96 -9.75 2.12
CA SER A 181 -23.20 -9.80 3.57
C SER A 181 -23.02 -8.47 4.29
N LEU A 182 -22.25 -7.54 3.71
CA LEU A 182 -22.08 -6.19 4.25
C LEU A 182 -22.97 -5.16 3.54
N GLY A 183 -23.48 -5.47 2.34
CA GLY A 183 -24.14 -4.48 1.50
C GLY A 183 -23.17 -3.44 0.92
N GLY A 184 -21.92 -3.82 0.64
CA GLY A 184 -20.95 -2.89 0.07
C GLY A 184 -19.56 -3.48 -0.12
N LEU A 185 -18.57 -2.59 -0.28
CA LEU A 185 -17.17 -2.97 -0.46
C LEU A 185 -16.50 -3.33 0.86
N SER A 186 -15.65 -4.34 0.82
CA SER A 186 -14.75 -4.77 1.89
C SER A 186 -13.30 -4.73 1.43
N MET A 187 -12.36 -4.89 2.35
CA MET A 187 -10.94 -5.04 2.00
C MET A 187 -10.70 -6.27 1.10
N THR A 188 -11.43 -7.37 1.35
CA THR A 188 -11.33 -8.62 0.60
C THR A 188 -11.64 -8.41 -0.88
N ASP A 189 -12.61 -7.56 -1.21
CA ASP A 189 -12.95 -7.21 -2.60
C ASP A 189 -11.75 -6.56 -3.32
N PHE A 190 -11.02 -5.67 -2.65
CA PHE A 190 -9.81 -5.04 -3.21
C PHE A 190 -8.63 -5.99 -3.33
N ILE A 191 -8.48 -6.94 -2.39
CA ILE A 191 -7.45 -8.00 -2.47
C ILE A 191 -7.71 -8.88 -3.69
N VAL A 192 -8.96 -9.31 -3.89
CA VAL A 192 -9.35 -10.12 -5.04
C VAL A 192 -9.18 -9.34 -6.35
N ALA A 193 -9.58 -8.08 -6.39
CA ALA A 193 -9.33 -7.20 -7.55
C ALA A 193 -7.83 -7.11 -7.90
N ALA A 194 -6.97 -6.93 -6.89
CA ALA A 194 -5.53 -6.88 -7.08
C ALA A 194 -4.94 -8.22 -7.59
N LYS A 195 -5.45 -9.37 -7.13
CA LYS A 195 -5.04 -10.68 -7.65
C LYS A 195 -5.46 -10.86 -9.12
N ILE A 196 -6.63 -10.37 -9.50
CA ILE A 196 -7.10 -10.39 -10.89
C ILE A 196 -6.22 -9.52 -11.79
N ASP A 197 -5.72 -8.40 -11.28
CA ASP A 197 -4.83 -7.50 -12.05
C ASP A 197 -3.49 -8.15 -12.42
N GLU A 198 -3.02 -9.14 -11.65
CA GLU A 198 -1.80 -9.89 -11.96
C GLU A 198 -1.99 -10.86 -13.15
N ILE A 199 -3.22 -11.13 -13.55
CA ILE A 199 -3.52 -12.01 -14.68
C ILE A 199 -3.03 -11.34 -15.97
N LYS A 200 -2.16 -12.04 -16.69
CA LYS A 200 -1.73 -11.62 -18.03
C LYS A 200 -2.94 -11.62 -18.98
N THR A 201 -3.29 -10.44 -19.49
CA THR A 201 -4.39 -10.23 -20.44
C THR A 201 -3.91 -9.92 -21.86
N SER A 202 -2.62 -9.65 -22.06
CA SER A 202 -2.06 -9.17 -23.34
C SER A 202 -2.19 -10.14 -24.51
N ASP A 203 -2.32 -11.44 -24.24
CA ASP A 203 -2.58 -12.48 -25.24
C ASP A 203 -4.05 -12.59 -25.68
N LEU A 204 -4.97 -12.03 -24.89
CA LEU A 204 -6.42 -12.14 -25.07
C LEU A 204 -7.04 -10.89 -25.73
N VAL A 205 -6.34 -9.76 -25.68
CA VAL A 205 -6.78 -8.46 -26.23
C VAL A 205 -6.60 -8.42 -27.76
N PRO A 206 -7.48 -7.72 -28.53
CA PRO A 206 -7.31 -7.56 -29.96
C PRO A 206 -5.95 -6.96 -30.33
N ARG A 207 -5.25 -7.54 -31.31
CA ARG A 207 -3.99 -6.98 -31.82
C ARG A 207 -4.30 -5.69 -32.59
N LYS A 208 -3.70 -4.58 -32.18
CA LYS A 208 -3.69 -3.36 -33.00
C LYS A 208 -2.84 -3.65 -34.25
N ARG A 209 -3.43 -3.53 -35.44
CA ARG A 209 -2.63 -3.50 -36.67
C ARG A 209 -1.83 -2.20 -36.65
N ALA A 210 -0.51 -2.30 -36.70
CA ALA A 210 0.33 -1.17 -37.05
C ALA A 210 0.30 -1.09 -38.58
N TRP A 211 -0.36 -0.07 -39.11
CA TRP A 211 -0.18 0.29 -40.51
C TRP A 211 1.18 0.98 -40.61
N ALA A 212 2.05 0.43 -41.45
CA ALA A 212 3.34 1.01 -41.83
C ALA A 212 3.24 1.57 -43.25
#